data_AF-A0A7S2L7U4-F1
#
_entry.id   AF-A0A7S2L7U4-F1
#
_cell.length_a   1.000
_cell.length_b   1.000
_cell.length_c   1.000
_cell.angle_alpha   90.00
_cell.angle_beta   90.00
_cell.angle_gamma   90.00
#
_symmetry.space_group_name_H-M   'P 1'
#
loop_
_entity.id
_entity.type
_entity.pdbx_description
1 polymer ?
#
loop_
_entity_poly.entity_id
_entity_poly.type
_entity_poly.pdbx_seq_one_letter_code
_entity_poly.pdbx_strand_id
1 'polypeptide(L)'
;GMLPVAVRAAMRGTSNQTAIASPGCVLIDSFHVNNQCDKALLLKGWNQIIPPGEHVVQGSRQDDALRLSWRLVDGPSNYDYVELSGSWLGPGSELCGHPNYATWLGFTTSSRYEALDPASGALACADAGAEVRFDATDCPGVASTGWACDFEASAINNCESAAATYQQERTFAINGDGSNSPLFKCGAGDGEWCGNSPNFPCAPESSNWPGYRVASWIDCTNRQRVIRLKLTVCI
;
A
#
# COMPACT_ATOMS: atom_id res chain seq x y z
N GLY A 1 16.52 5.21 -62.35
CA GLY A 1 17.11 4.58 -61.16
C GLY A 1 17.11 5.58 -60.04
N MET A 2 16.28 5.37 -59.02
CA MET A 2 16.23 6.21 -57.82
C MET A 2 17.06 5.53 -56.73
N LEU A 3 18.00 6.27 -56.14
CA LEU A 3 18.80 5.84 -54.99
C LEU A 3 17.98 6.03 -53.70
N PRO A 4 18.07 5.11 -52.71
CA PRO A 4 17.37 5.27 -51.45
C PRO A 4 18.14 6.19 -50.49
N VAL A 5 17.40 7.06 -49.81
CA VAL A 5 17.89 7.92 -48.73
C VAL A 5 17.96 7.10 -47.45
N ALA A 6 19.16 6.96 -46.88
CA ALA A 6 19.37 6.32 -45.59
C ALA A 6 18.91 7.24 -44.45
N VAL A 7 17.85 6.83 -43.74
CA VAL A 7 17.40 7.48 -42.50
C VAL A 7 18.30 6.99 -41.36
N ARG A 8 19.16 7.87 -40.85
CA ARG A 8 19.89 7.64 -39.59
C ARG A 8 18.91 7.71 -38.43
N ALA A 9 18.59 6.56 -37.85
CA ALA A 9 17.94 6.49 -36.55
C ALA A 9 18.91 7.05 -35.48
N ALA A 10 18.55 8.18 -34.89
CA ALA A 10 19.23 8.69 -33.70
C ALA A 10 18.87 7.76 -32.53
N MET A 11 19.81 6.92 -32.11
CA MET A 11 19.73 6.24 -30.83
C MET A 11 19.79 7.32 -29.74
N ARG A 12 18.65 7.62 -29.11
CA ARG A 12 18.62 8.34 -27.84
C ARG A 12 19.25 7.41 -26.81
N GLY A 13 20.49 7.69 -26.43
CA GLY A 13 21.10 7.08 -25.25
C GLY A 13 20.25 7.43 -24.03
N THR A 14 19.59 6.45 -23.44
CA THR A 14 19.02 6.57 -22.11
C THR A 14 20.18 6.64 -21.13
N SER A 15 20.50 7.84 -20.66
CA SER A 15 21.37 7.98 -19.50
C SER A 15 20.70 7.27 -18.34
N ASN A 16 21.28 6.15 -17.90
CA ASN A 16 21.02 5.56 -16.58
C ASN A 16 21.54 6.51 -15.50
N GLN A 17 20.96 7.71 -15.40
CA GLN A 17 21.01 8.43 -14.14
C GLN A 17 20.14 7.59 -13.21
N THR A 18 20.77 6.99 -12.21
CA THR A 18 20.09 6.40 -11.07
C THR A 18 19.21 7.51 -10.50
N ALA A 19 17.93 7.52 -10.85
CA ALA A 19 17.01 8.52 -10.34
C ALA A 19 17.03 8.38 -8.81
N ILE A 20 17.27 9.47 -8.09
CA ILE A 20 17.15 9.52 -6.63
C ILE A 20 15.95 10.42 -6.38
N ALA A 21 15.09 10.02 -5.44
CA ALA A 21 13.93 10.81 -5.09
C ALA A 21 14.33 12.15 -4.44
N SER A 22 13.46 13.15 -4.51
CA SER A 22 13.59 14.39 -3.74
C SER A 22 13.69 14.11 -2.24
N PRO A 23 14.38 14.95 -1.44
CA PRO A 23 14.42 14.80 0.00
C PRO A 23 13.01 14.75 0.60
N GLY A 24 12.73 13.75 1.44
CA GLY A 24 11.40 13.58 2.02
C GLY A 24 10.38 12.92 1.08
N CYS A 25 10.82 12.28 -0.01
CA CYS A 25 9.97 11.54 -0.93
C CYS A 25 10.55 10.17 -1.30
N VAL A 26 9.71 9.30 -1.83
CA VAL A 26 10.10 8.08 -2.55
C VAL A 26 9.73 8.20 -4.02
N LEU A 27 10.57 7.68 -4.91
CA LEU A 27 10.21 7.52 -6.32
C LEU A 27 9.59 6.14 -6.50
N ILE A 28 8.30 6.08 -6.85
CA ILE A 28 7.64 4.81 -7.16
C ILE A 28 7.82 4.57 -8.65
N ASP A 29 8.83 3.78 -9.02
CA ASP A 29 9.19 3.47 -10.41
C ASP A 29 8.09 2.66 -11.11
N SER A 30 7.60 1.62 -10.43
CA SER A 30 6.58 0.71 -10.95
C SER A 30 5.56 0.35 -9.88
N PHE A 31 4.32 0.08 -10.31
CA PHE A 31 3.25 -0.38 -9.44
C PHE A 31 2.69 -1.71 -9.92
N HIS A 32 2.76 -2.71 -9.05
CA HIS A 32 2.32 -4.07 -9.31
C HIS A 32 1.12 -4.39 -8.42
N VAL A 33 0.09 -4.98 -9.01
CA VAL A 33 -1.04 -5.56 -8.29
C VAL A 33 -0.99 -7.07 -8.50
N ASN A 34 -0.87 -7.82 -7.41
CA ASN A 34 -1.02 -9.27 -7.39
C ASN A 34 -2.39 -9.61 -6.82
N ASN A 35 -3.36 -9.82 -7.71
CA ASN A 35 -4.71 -10.20 -7.34
C ASN A 35 -4.78 -11.72 -7.15
N GLN A 36 -4.78 -12.18 -5.90
CA GLN A 36 -4.91 -13.62 -5.59
C GLN A 36 -6.36 -14.04 -5.37
N CYS A 37 -7.31 -13.11 -5.53
CA CYS A 37 -8.72 -13.42 -5.45
C CYS A 37 -9.13 -14.29 -6.66
N ASP A 38 -10.22 -15.04 -6.51
CA ASP A 38 -10.88 -15.75 -7.60
C ASP A 38 -11.68 -14.81 -8.53
N LYS A 39 -11.85 -13.54 -8.12
CA LYS A 39 -12.55 -12.47 -8.84
C LYS A 39 -11.60 -11.36 -9.26
N ALA A 40 -12.03 -10.59 -10.25
CA ALA A 40 -11.32 -9.37 -10.65
C ALA A 40 -11.48 -8.26 -9.59
N LEU A 41 -10.54 -7.30 -9.58
CA LEU A 41 -10.59 -6.09 -8.78
C LEU A 41 -10.93 -4.88 -9.66
N LEU A 42 -11.65 -3.91 -9.12
CA LEU A 42 -11.72 -2.55 -9.66
C LEU A 42 -10.74 -1.65 -8.88
N LEU A 43 -9.72 -1.16 -9.57
CA LEU A 43 -8.73 -0.22 -9.04
C LEU A 43 -9.17 1.21 -9.36
N LYS A 44 -9.58 1.96 -8.33
CA LYS A 44 -10.29 3.24 -8.48
C LYS A 44 -9.48 4.31 -9.21
N GLY A 45 -8.24 4.55 -8.77
CA GLY A 45 -7.35 5.60 -9.28
C GLY A 45 -7.09 5.59 -10.79
N TRP A 46 -7.29 4.44 -11.44
CA TRP A 46 -7.10 4.24 -12.88
C TRP A 46 -8.39 3.83 -13.59
N ASN A 47 -9.49 3.66 -12.84
CA ASN A 47 -10.73 3.02 -13.29
C ASN A 47 -10.46 1.72 -14.08
N GLN A 48 -9.58 0.88 -13.54
CA GLN A 48 -9.07 -0.30 -14.24
C GLN A 48 -9.57 -1.59 -13.57
N ILE A 49 -9.96 -2.56 -14.40
CA ILE A 49 -10.25 -3.93 -13.95
C ILE A 49 -8.96 -4.76 -13.96
N ILE A 50 -8.60 -5.32 -12.81
CA ILE A 50 -7.43 -6.18 -12.63
C ILE A 50 -7.88 -7.64 -12.50
N PRO A 51 -7.63 -8.51 -13.49
CA PRO A 51 -7.99 -9.93 -13.39
C PRO A 51 -7.16 -10.64 -12.31
N PRO A 52 -7.53 -11.87 -11.90
CA PRO A 52 -6.67 -12.71 -11.07
C PRO A 52 -5.26 -12.87 -11.67
N GLY A 53 -4.24 -12.86 -10.82
CA GLY A 53 -2.83 -12.91 -11.18
C GLY A 53 -2.07 -11.60 -10.95
N GLU A 54 -0.82 -11.56 -11.41
CA GLU A 54 0.03 -10.37 -11.32
C GLU A 54 -0.17 -9.43 -12.52
N HIS A 55 -0.28 -8.14 -12.24
CA HIS A 55 -0.50 -7.10 -13.21
C HIS A 55 0.37 -5.88 -12.91
N VAL A 56 0.99 -5.29 -13.95
CA VAL A 56 1.73 -4.03 -13.84
C VAL A 56 0.80 -2.90 -14.26
N VAL A 57 0.47 -2.02 -13.32
CA VAL A 57 -0.35 -0.85 -13.58
C VAL A 57 0.49 0.21 -14.29
N GLN A 58 -0.06 0.81 -15.35
CA GLN A 58 0.62 1.79 -16.18
C GLN A 58 -0.14 3.12 -16.23
N GLY A 59 0.59 4.19 -16.53
CA GLY A 59 0.02 5.52 -16.72
C GLY A 59 -0.32 6.25 -15.43
N SER A 60 -0.73 7.50 -15.60
CA SER A 60 -1.09 8.38 -14.49
C SER A 60 -2.49 8.11 -13.97
N ARG A 61 -2.68 8.43 -12.69
CA ARG A 61 -3.97 8.35 -12.00
C ARG A 61 -4.91 9.43 -12.49
N GLN A 62 -6.18 9.09 -12.64
CA GLN A 62 -7.25 10.03 -13.00
C GLN A 62 -7.87 10.68 -11.77
N ASP A 63 -7.89 9.97 -10.64
CA ASP A 63 -8.44 10.42 -9.37
C ASP A 63 -7.77 9.74 -8.16
N ASP A 64 -8.31 10.02 -6.97
CA ASP A 64 -7.99 9.31 -5.72
C ASP A 64 -6.51 9.40 -5.31
N ALA A 65 -5.80 10.46 -5.71
CA ALA A 65 -4.34 10.61 -5.57
C ALA A 65 -3.81 10.46 -4.13
N LEU A 66 -4.65 10.60 -3.11
CA LEU A 66 -4.29 10.46 -1.68
C LEU A 66 -4.44 9.04 -1.14
N ARG A 67 -5.04 8.12 -1.91
CA ARG A 67 -5.33 6.75 -1.48
C ARG A 67 -4.92 5.74 -2.53
N LEU A 68 -4.68 4.51 -2.17
CA LEU A 68 -4.65 3.39 -3.11
C LEU A 68 -5.87 2.53 -2.82
N SER A 69 -6.92 2.65 -3.64
CA SER A 69 -8.24 2.06 -3.36
C SER A 69 -8.61 0.94 -4.35
N TRP A 70 -9.10 -0.18 -3.84
CA TRP A 70 -9.58 -1.32 -4.63
C TRP A 70 -10.86 -1.93 -4.05
N ARG A 71 -11.61 -2.67 -4.87
CA ARG A 71 -12.70 -3.54 -4.43
C ARG A 71 -12.87 -4.71 -5.37
N LEU A 72 -13.51 -5.77 -4.92
CA LEU A 72 -13.90 -6.90 -5.78
C LEU A 72 -14.99 -6.49 -6.76
N VAL A 73 -14.82 -6.86 -8.02
CA VAL A 73 -15.91 -6.81 -9.02
C VAL A 73 -16.98 -7.81 -8.59
N ASP A 74 -18.25 -7.39 -8.62
CA ASP A 74 -19.39 -8.15 -8.12
C ASP A 74 -19.24 -8.61 -6.65
N GLY A 75 -18.45 -7.88 -5.87
CA GLY A 75 -18.33 -8.03 -4.42
C GLY A 75 -18.96 -6.84 -3.68
N PRO A 76 -18.59 -6.65 -2.40
CA PRO A 76 -19.04 -5.51 -1.61
C PRO A 76 -18.76 -4.17 -2.33
N SER A 77 -19.65 -3.19 -2.15
CA SER A 77 -19.60 -1.94 -2.92
C SER A 77 -18.53 -0.96 -2.44
N ASN A 78 -18.08 -1.07 -1.19
CA ASN A 78 -17.07 -0.16 -0.65
C ASN A 78 -15.66 -0.57 -1.07
N TYR A 79 -14.75 0.41 -1.02
CA TYR A 79 -13.36 0.20 -1.34
C TYR A 79 -12.56 -0.06 -0.07
N ASP A 80 -11.72 -1.08 -0.09
CA ASP A 80 -10.55 -1.12 0.78
C ASP A 80 -9.52 -0.11 0.26
N TYR A 81 -8.72 0.46 1.15
CA TYR A 81 -7.70 1.42 0.75
C TYR A 81 -6.51 1.50 1.70
N VAL A 82 -5.38 1.92 1.11
CA VAL A 82 -4.22 2.45 1.84
C VAL A 82 -4.27 3.97 1.72
N GLU A 83 -4.28 4.68 2.83
CA GLU A 83 -4.07 6.14 2.84
C GLU A 83 -2.59 6.40 2.56
N LEU A 84 -2.27 7.27 1.61
CA LEU A 84 -0.89 7.54 1.20
C LEU A 84 -0.27 8.71 1.99
N SER A 85 -1.09 9.49 2.69
CA SER A 85 -0.67 10.70 3.43
C SER A 85 0.14 11.68 2.57
N GLY A 86 -0.15 11.70 1.27
CA GLY A 86 0.50 12.51 0.26
C GLY A 86 -0.10 12.21 -1.11
N SER A 87 -0.06 13.18 -2.02
CA SER A 87 -0.54 12.99 -3.38
C SER A 87 0.48 12.19 -4.18
N TRP A 88 0.05 11.09 -4.78
CA TRP A 88 0.84 10.31 -5.73
C TRP A 88 0.12 10.24 -7.07
N LEU A 89 0.81 10.57 -8.17
CA LEU A 89 0.23 10.67 -9.51
C LEU A 89 0.30 9.36 -10.31
N GLY A 90 0.98 8.34 -9.78
CA GLY A 90 1.14 7.02 -10.40
C GLY A 90 2.61 6.65 -10.67
N PRO A 91 2.86 5.46 -11.26
CA PRO A 91 4.21 4.98 -11.55
C PRO A 91 5.06 5.98 -12.33
N GLY A 92 6.33 6.08 -11.95
CA GLY A 92 7.28 7.05 -12.47
C GLY A 92 7.21 8.42 -11.79
N SER A 93 6.36 8.61 -10.78
CA SER A 93 6.28 9.85 -10.00
C SER A 93 6.64 9.64 -8.53
N GLU A 94 7.02 10.73 -7.87
CA GLU A 94 7.32 10.72 -6.44
C GLU A 94 6.04 10.68 -5.60
N LEU A 95 6.14 10.06 -4.42
CA LEU A 95 5.21 10.22 -3.30
C LEU A 95 5.99 10.82 -2.13
N CYS A 96 5.55 11.99 -1.67
CA CYS A 96 6.10 12.67 -0.50
C CYS A 96 5.14 12.51 0.68
N GLY A 97 4.99 11.27 1.13
CA GLY A 97 4.03 10.87 2.17
C GLY A 97 4.42 9.54 2.80
N HIS A 98 3.67 9.15 3.83
CA HIS A 98 3.88 7.92 4.58
C HIS A 98 2.61 7.09 4.59
N PRO A 99 2.54 5.99 3.83
CA PRO A 99 1.32 5.23 3.71
C PRO A 99 0.93 4.52 5.02
N ASN A 100 -0.36 4.32 5.19
CA ASN A 100 -0.94 3.54 6.27
C ASN A 100 -2.26 2.91 5.83
N TYR A 101 -2.65 1.79 6.46
CA TYR A 101 -4.02 1.30 6.26
C TYR A 101 -5.03 2.32 6.77
N ALA A 102 -6.20 2.43 6.16
CA ALA A 102 -7.26 3.22 6.74
C ALA A 102 -8.57 2.49 6.48
N THR A 103 -9.14 1.96 7.54
CA THR A 103 -10.34 1.14 7.48
C THR A 103 -11.16 1.38 8.75
N TRP A 104 -12.04 2.36 8.67
CA TRP A 104 -12.88 2.72 9.81
C TRP A 104 -14.13 1.86 9.89
N LEU A 105 -14.68 1.44 8.75
CA LEU A 105 -16.03 0.87 8.68
C LEU A 105 -16.06 -0.63 8.38
N GLY A 106 -14.97 -1.21 7.88
CA GLY A 106 -14.99 -2.62 7.50
C GLY A 106 -13.89 -3.00 6.52
N PHE A 107 -13.81 -4.30 6.25
CA PHE A 107 -12.94 -4.84 5.20
C PHE A 107 -13.76 -5.57 4.15
N THR A 108 -13.25 -5.55 2.91
CA THR A 108 -13.74 -6.44 1.85
C THR A 108 -12.78 -7.60 1.58
N THR A 109 -11.48 -7.41 1.80
CA THR A 109 -10.42 -8.37 1.46
C THR A 109 -9.24 -8.30 2.43
N SER A 110 -8.52 -9.41 2.61
CA SER A 110 -7.15 -9.38 3.10
C SER A 110 -6.25 -8.73 2.07
N SER A 111 -5.26 -7.95 2.50
CA SER A 111 -4.29 -7.37 1.59
C SER A 111 -2.97 -7.05 2.27
N ARG A 112 -1.96 -6.78 1.46
CA ARG A 112 -0.72 -6.15 1.91
C ARG A 112 -0.17 -5.21 0.84
N TYR A 113 0.53 -4.18 1.26
CA TYR A 113 1.33 -3.35 0.38
C TYR A 113 2.80 -3.37 0.82
N GLU A 114 3.69 -3.40 -0.16
CA GLU A 114 5.14 -3.58 0.04
C GLU A 114 5.92 -2.60 -0.85
N ALA A 115 6.95 -1.99 -0.29
CA ALA A 115 8.00 -1.26 -1.00
C ALA A 115 9.15 -2.20 -1.30
N LEU A 116 9.36 -2.50 -2.58
CA LEU A 116 10.39 -3.42 -3.04
C LEU A 116 11.50 -2.67 -3.78
N ASP A 117 12.73 -3.13 -3.64
CA ASP A 117 13.85 -2.66 -4.44
C ASP A 117 13.65 -3.12 -5.91
N PRO A 118 13.60 -2.21 -6.90
CA PRO A 118 13.26 -2.57 -8.27
C PRO A 118 14.23 -3.56 -8.93
N ALA A 119 15.50 -3.58 -8.50
CA ALA A 119 16.55 -4.37 -9.10
C ALA A 119 16.58 -5.81 -8.54
N SER A 120 16.41 -5.96 -7.23
CA SER A 120 16.51 -7.25 -6.53
C SER A 120 15.15 -7.88 -6.23
N GLY A 121 14.07 -7.09 -6.18
CA GLY A 121 12.75 -7.54 -5.72
C GLY A 121 12.65 -7.79 -4.21
N ALA A 122 13.71 -7.54 -3.44
CA ALA A 122 13.69 -7.61 -1.99
C ALA A 122 12.97 -6.40 -1.38
N LEU A 123 12.64 -6.44 -0.09
CA LEU A 123 12.09 -5.28 0.63
C LEU A 123 13.11 -4.14 0.62
N ALA A 124 12.68 -2.93 0.25
CA ALA A 124 13.57 -1.80 0.02
C ALA A 124 14.05 -1.10 1.31
N CYS A 125 13.30 -1.28 2.41
CA CYS A 125 13.38 -0.43 3.59
C CYS A 125 13.11 -1.21 4.88
N ALA A 126 13.49 -0.66 6.02
CA ALA A 126 13.25 -1.27 7.33
C ALA A 126 11.75 -1.40 7.68
N ASP A 127 10.91 -0.49 7.17
CA ASP A 127 9.47 -0.41 7.39
C ASP A 127 8.71 -0.50 6.07
N ALA A 128 8.93 -1.62 5.35
CA ALA A 128 8.60 -1.79 3.94
C ALA A 128 7.09 -1.79 3.61
N GLY A 129 6.21 -1.87 4.58
CA GLY A 129 4.77 -1.70 4.36
C GLY A 129 3.94 -2.38 5.43
N ALA A 130 2.69 -2.70 5.12
CA ALA A 130 1.81 -3.32 6.10
C ALA A 130 0.91 -4.38 5.44
N GLU A 131 0.29 -5.18 6.29
CA GLU A 131 -0.60 -6.26 5.94
C GLU A 131 -1.85 -6.23 6.84
N VAL A 132 -3.01 -6.51 6.24
CA VAL A 132 -4.25 -6.80 6.95
C VAL A 132 -4.71 -8.20 6.55
N ARG A 133 -4.97 -9.05 7.56
CA ARG A 133 -5.50 -10.41 7.41
C ARG A 133 -6.95 -10.48 7.82
N PHE A 134 -7.84 -10.41 6.86
CA PHE A 134 -9.26 -10.57 7.07
C PHE A 134 -9.68 -12.05 6.95
N ASP A 135 -10.58 -12.48 7.83
CA ASP A 135 -11.30 -13.74 7.72
C ASP A 135 -12.79 -13.51 8.04
N ALA A 136 -13.66 -13.89 7.11
CA ALA A 136 -15.09 -13.68 7.26
C ALA A 136 -15.71 -14.55 8.36
N THR A 137 -15.05 -15.65 8.74
CA THR A 137 -15.59 -16.62 9.71
C THR A 137 -15.45 -16.17 11.15
N ASP A 138 -14.45 -15.33 11.45
CA ASP A 138 -14.17 -14.82 12.80
C ASP A 138 -14.33 -13.31 12.93
N CYS A 139 -14.73 -12.65 11.84
CA CYS A 139 -15.18 -11.27 11.83
C CYS A 139 -16.25 -11.01 12.92
N PRO A 140 -16.05 -10.03 13.82
CA PRO A 140 -17.05 -9.66 14.82
C PRO A 140 -18.19 -8.78 14.27
N GLY A 141 -18.03 -8.28 13.04
CA GLY A 141 -19.03 -7.53 12.30
C GLY A 141 -20.05 -8.43 11.59
N VAL A 142 -21.00 -7.80 10.91
CA VAL A 142 -21.99 -8.51 10.07
C VAL A 142 -21.73 -8.14 8.62
N ALA A 143 -21.70 -9.10 7.70
CA ALA A 143 -21.57 -8.77 6.28
C ALA A 143 -22.73 -7.86 5.81
N SER A 144 -22.42 -6.88 4.97
CA SER A 144 -23.39 -5.94 4.40
C SER A 144 -23.22 -5.86 2.88
N THR A 145 -24.04 -5.03 2.23
CA THR A 145 -23.83 -4.72 0.81
C THR A 145 -22.53 -3.96 0.58
N GLY A 146 -22.06 -3.22 1.60
CA GLY A 146 -20.86 -2.40 1.55
C GLY A 146 -19.59 -3.14 1.91
N TRP A 147 -19.64 -4.04 2.89
CA TRP A 147 -18.46 -4.69 3.48
C TRP A 147 -18.64 -6.20 3.62
N ALA A 148 -17.55 -6.96 3.46
CA ALA A 148 -17.54 -8.38 3.81
C ALA A 148 -17.57 -8.57 5.33
N CYS A 149 -17.05 -7.59 6.07
CA CYS A 149 -17.07 -7.51 7.52
C CYS A 149 -17.36 -6.06 7.91
N ASP A 150 -18.62 -5.79 8.26
CA ASP A 150 -19.09 -4.44 8.58
C ASP A 150 -18.98 -4.17 10.08
N PHE A 151 -18.20 -3.16 10.45
CA PHE A 151 -17.97 -2.75 11.82
C PHE A 151 -18.91 -1.64 12.29
N GLU A 152 -19.81 -1.12 11.44
CA GLU A 152 -20.70 0.00 11.76
C GLU A 152 -21.55 -0.25 13.03
N ALA A 153 -21.93 -1.51 13.28
CA ALA A 153 -22.69 -1.91 14.47
C ALA A 153 -21.85 -2.09 15.76
N SER A 154 -20.53 -2.08 15.66
CA SER A 154 -19.62 -2.57 16.72
C SER A 154 -18.79 -1.50 17.43
N ALA A 155 -19.05 -0.22 17.15
CA ALA A 155 -18.40 0.93 17.80
C ALA A 155 -16.87 0.89 17.73
N ILE A 156 -16.33 1.01 16.51
CA ILE A 156 -14.88 0.99 16.23
C ILE A 156 -14.07 2.06 17.00
N ASN A 157 -14.75 3.08 17.50
CA ASN A 157 -14.21 4.13 18.37
C ASN A 157 -14.05 3.70 19.84
N ASN A 158 -14.58 2.54 20.22
CA ASN A 158 -14.33 1.90 21.51
C ASN A 158 -13.19 0.88 21.34
N CYS A 159 -12.05 1.16 21.99
CA CYS A 159 -10.85 0.31 21.91
C CYS A 159 -10.96 -1.05 22.58
N GLU A 160 -12.00 -1.25 23.38
CA GLU A 160 -12.33 -2.54 23.97
C GLU A 160 -13.37 -3.31 23.14
N SER A 161 -13.84 -2.73 22.03
CA SER A 161 -14.78 -3.41 21.15
C SER A 161 -14.13 -4.61 20.46
N ALA A 162 -14.95 -5.62 20.16
CA ALA A 162 -14.52 -6.78 19.40
C ALA A 162 -13.95 -6.38 18.03
N ALA A 163 -14.52 -5.36 17.37
CA ALA A 163 -14.03 -4.87 16.09
C ALA A 163 -12.67 -4.17 16.19
N ALA A 164 -12.46 -3.30 17.18
CA ALA A 164 -11.16 -2.66 17.38
C ALA A 164 -10.08 -3.69 17.70
N THR A 165 -10.39 -4.65 18.58
CA THR A 165 -9.50 -5.78 18.92
C THR A 165 -9.18 -6.61 17.68
N TYR A 166 -10.19 -6.98 16.91
CA TYR A 166 -10.04 -7.74 15.67
C TYR A 166 -9.12 -7.02 14.66
N GLN A 167 -9.35 -5.73 14.41
CA GLN A 167 -8.50 -4.97 13.50
C GLN A 167 -7.05 -4.92 14.00
N GLN A 168 -6.84 -4.72 15.30
CA GLN A 168 -5.49 -4.69 15.89
C GLN A 168 -4.77 -6.04 15.73
N GLU A 169 -5.44 -7.15 16.02
CA GLU A 169 -4.86 -8.50 15.93
C GLU A 169 -4.59 -8.96 14.51
N ARG A 170 -5.26 -8.33 13.53
CA ARG A 170 -5.19 -8.67 12.11
C ARG A 170 -4.37 -7.71 11.27
N THR A 171 -3.83 -6.65 11.87
CA THR A 171 -3.01 -5.66 11.17
C THR A 171 -1.54 -5.82 11.59
N PHE A 172 -0.65 -5.92 10.60
CA PHE A 172 0.77 -6.19 10.82
C PHE A 172 1.64 -5.21 10.05
N ALA A 173 2.72 -4.77 10.68
CA ALA A 173 3.86 -4.14 10.01
C ALA A 173 4.68 -5.20 9.29
N ILE A 174 5.17 -4.88 8.09
CA ILE A 174 6.14 -5.68 7.33
C ILE A 174 7.51 -5.03 7.49
N ASN A 175 8.41 -5.73 8.18
CA ASN A 175 9.76 -5.24 8.46
C ASN A 175 10.72 -5.60 7.32
N GLY A 176 11.86 -4.91 7.25
CA GLY A 176 12.88 -5.13 6.20
C GLY A 176 13.50 -6.52 6.16
N ASP A 177 13.37 -7.31 7.24
CA ASP A 177 13.75 -8.73 7.31
C ASP A 177 12.66 -9.69 6.79
N GLY A 178 11.49 -9.15 6.39
CA GLY A 178 10.32 -9.90 5.94
C GLY A 178 9.42 -10.43 7.07
N SER A 179 9.76 -10.17 8.34
CA SER A 179 8.93 -10.56 9.47
C SER A 179 7.73 -9.63 9.64
N ASN A 180 6.63 -10.19 10.13
CA ASN A 180 5.44 -9.43 10.52
C ASN A 180 5.42 -9.19 12.03
N SER A 181 5.08 -7.97 12.45
CA SER A 181 4.93 -7.60 13.86
C SER A 181 3.82 -6.55 14.06
N PRO A 182 3.32 -6.35 15.28
CA PRO A 182 2.33 -5.29 15.54
C PRO A 182 2.86 -3.86 15.33
N LEU A 183 4.18 -3.66 15.38
CA LEU A 183 4.86 -2.36 15.21
C LEU A 183 6.04 -2.51 14.25
N PHE A 184 6.44 -1.43 13.59
CA PHE A 184 7.62 -1.40 12.74
C PHE A 184 8.93 -1.48 13.55
N LYS A 185 9.86 -2.33 13.10
CA LYS A 185 11.25 -2.39 13.57
C LYS A 185 12.08 -1.33 12.85
N CYS A 186 12.96 -0.63 13.55
CA CYS A 186 13.87 0.33 12.94
C CYS A 186 15.34 0.00 13.20
N GLY A 187 15.98 -0.61 12.20
CA GLY A 187 17.43 -0.81 12.18
C GLY A 187 17.86 -2.28 12.16
N ALA A 188 19.10 -2.51 11.73
CA ALA A 188 19.72 -3.84 11.61
C ALA A 188 20.32 -4.37 12.93
N GLY A 189 20.13 -3.64 14.05
CA GLY A 189 20.60 -4.01 15.38
C GLY A 189 19.44 -4.19 16.35
N ASP A 190 19.59 -5.15 17.26
CA ASP A 190 18.62 -5.46 18.32
C ASP A 190 18.42 -4.26 19.26
N GLY A 191 17.42 -3.39 19.04
CA GLY A 191 16.93 -2.52 20.12
C GLY A 191 16.35 -1.14 19.80
N GLU A 192 16.42 -0.60 18.58
CA GLU A 192 15.80 0.71 18.28
C GLU A 192 14.40 0.53 17.66
N TRP A 193 13.37 0.73 18.48
CA TRP A 193 11.97 0.79 18.03
C TRP A 193 11.64 2.24 17.65
N CYS A 194 11.28 2.53 16.39
CA CYS A 194 10.74 3.87 16.06
C CYS A 194 9.36 4.11 16.69
N GLY A 195 8.72 3.06 17.21
CA GLY A 195 7.37 3.15 17.77
C GLY A 195 6.29 3.45 16.74
N ASN A 196 6.55 3.20 15.44
CA ASN A 196 5.51 3.40 14.44
C ASN A 196 4.59 2.19 14.37
N SER A 197 3.30 2.45 14.23
CA SER A 197 2.24 1.47 14.14
C SER A 197 1.68 1.42 12.72
N PRO A 198 1.35 0.23 12.17
CA PRO A 198 0.37 0.18 11.12
C PRO A 198 -0.96 0.72 11.69
N ASN A 199 -1.73 1.48 10.91
CA ASN A 199 -2.92 2.14 11.45
C ASN A 199 -4.00 1.13 11.83
N PHE A 200 -4.54 1.27 13.04
CA PHE A 200 -5.80 0.71 13.47
C PHE A 200 -6.51 1.74 14.38
N PRO A 201 -7.85 1.71 14.49
CA PRO A 201 -8.69 2.70 15.18
C PRO A 201 -8.19 3.11 16.58
N CYS A 202 -7.55 2.17 17.27
CA CYS A 202 -7.05 2.32 18.63
C CYS A 202 -5.54 2.18 18.77
N ALA A 203 -4.81 2.38 17.67
CA ALA A 203 -3.37 2.56 17.76
C ALA A 203 -3.11 3.67 18.80
N PRO A 204 -2.21 3.47 19.78
CA PRO A 204 -1.98 4.43 20.86
C PRO A 204 -1.75 5.87 20.36
N GLU A 205 -1.33 6.01 19.11
CA GLU A 205 -1.00 7.27 18.45
C GLU A 205 -2.10 7.80 17.50
N SER A 206 -3.19 7.04 17.26
CA SER A 206 -4.36 7.49 16.46
C SER A 206 -5.19 8.56 17.20
N SER A 207 -5.13 8.60 18.54
CA SER A 207 -5.94 9.48 19.40
C SER A 207 -5.28 10.84 19.72
N ASN A 208 -4.01 11.04 19.34
CA ASN A 208 -3.24 12.25 19.67
C ASN A 208 -2.55 12.89 18.44
N TRP A 209 -3.36 13.24 17.44
CA TRP A 209 -2.96 14.08 16.30
C TRP A 209 -2.53 15.46 16.85
N PRO A 210 -1.20 15.75 17.01
CA PRO A 210 -0.21 15.77 15.93
C PRO A 210 1.14 15.06 16.23
N GLY A 211 1.19 14.05 17.12
CA GLY A 211 2.41 13.34 17.52
C GLY A 211 2.87 12.17 16.60
N TYR A 212 2.43 12.17 15.33
CA TYR A 212 2.46 11.10 14.32
C TYR A 212 3.46 9.94 14.49
N ARG A 213 2.92 8.73 14.69
CA ARG A 213 3.63 7.45 14.61
C ARG A 213 2.84 6.38 13.85
N VAL A 214 1.76 6.74 13.16
CA VAL A 214 1.02 5.82 12.29
C VAL A 214 1.48 6.04 10.86
N ALA A 215 2.47 5.27 10.42
CA ALA A 215 3.13 5.49 9.14
C ALA A 215 4.04 4.31 8.79
N SER A 216 4.16 4.02 7.49
CA SER A 216 5.19 3.17 6.90
C SER A 216 6.10 3.98 5.98
N TRP A 217 7.16 3.35 5.46
CA TRP A 217 8.10 3.91 4.49
C TRP A 217 8.87 5.14 4.97
N ILE A 218 8.95 5.38 6.28
CA ILE A 218 9.80 6.42 6.86
C ILE A 218 11.27 6.17 6.49
N ASP A 219 11.76 4.92 6.57
CA ASP A 219 13.12 4.60 6.11
C ASP A 219 13.26 4.81 4.59
N CYS A 220 12.26 4.44 3.80
CA CYS A 220 12.28 4.65 2.35
C CYS A 220 12.43 6.13 2.00
N THR A 221 11.59 6.96 2.61
CA THR A 221 11.48 8.40 2.36
C THR A 221 12.73 9.14 2.85
N ASN A 222 13.24 8.79 4.04
CA ASN A 222 14.47 9.38 4.59
C ASN A 222 15.70 9.04 3.74
N ARG A 223 15.71 7.86 3.10
CA ARG A 223 16.81 7.40 2.24
C ARG A 223 16.56 7.65 0.75
N GLN A 224 15.51 8.39 0.41
CA GLN A 224 15.19 8.82 -0.96
C GLN A 224 15.15 7.64 -1.95
N ARG A 225 14.58 6.51 -1.50
CA ARG A 225 14.59 5.26 -2.26
C ARG A 225 13.78 5.36 -3.54
N VAL A 226 14.26 4.67 -4.57
CA VAL A 226 13.43 4.23 -5.69
C VAL A 226 12.84 2.88 -5.33
N ILE A 227 11.52 2.75 -5.45
CA ILE A 227 10.80 1.55 -5.07
C ILE A 227 9.89 1.06 -6.19
N ARG A 228 9.67 -0.24 -6.23
CA ARG A 228 8.49 -0.86 -6.83
C ARG A 228 7.45 -0.99 -5.72
N LEU A 229 6.30 -0.36 -5.90
CA LEU A 229 5.14 -0.59 -5.04
C LEU A 229 4.47 -1.89 -5.47
N LYS A 230 4.21 -2.81 -4.53
CA LYS A 230 3.40 -4.00 -4.76
C LYS A 230 2.21 -4.02 -3.82
N LEU A 231 1.01 -4.17 -4.38
CA LEU A 231 -0.23 -4.47 -3.66
C LEU A 231 -0.57 -5.94 -3.91
N THR A 232 -0.78 -6.72 -2.86
CA THR A 232 -1.30 -8.09 -2.96
C THR A 232 -2.65 -8.17 -2.27
N VAL A 233 -3.65 -8.76 -2.90
CA VAL A 233 -5.04 -8.83 -2.41
C VAL A 233 -5.52 -10.28 -2.37
N CYS A 234 -6.34 -10.63 -1.37
CA CYS A 234 -6.79 -11.98 -1.03
C CYS A 234 -5.65 -12.95 -0.66
N ILE A 235 -4.76 -12.49 0.22
CA ILE A 235 -3.72 -13.30 0.88
C ILE A 235 -4.27 -14.19 1.98
#